data_AF-A0A8T4TJA5-F1
#
_entry.id   AF-A0A8T4TJA5-F1
#
_cell.length_a   1.000
_cell.length_b   1.000
_cell.length_c   1.000
_cell.angle_alpha   90.00
_cell.angle_beta   90.00
_cell.angle_gamma   90.00
#
_symmetry.space_group_name_H-M   'P 1'
#
loop_
_entity.id
_entity.type
_entity.pdbx_description
1 polymer ?
#
loop_
_entity_poly.entity_id
_entity_poly.type
_entity_poly.pdbx_seq_one_letter_code
_entity_poly.pdbx_strand_id
1 'polypeptide(L)'
;VTAYYITKRLNYDKLKFLFFNYNQRSLKEEEVSVTKTARILNAELKKVNIPWLGEISTAVLNKDKEIPETTKKDLEEENKDLMPWWVPCRNSVFLINALAYAESEFIKSKEKYDIFIGLINEGRVHMKDTTKEFVESINNLQKHATNNGNFKINKQFTKTCNK
;
A
#
# COMPACT_ATOMS: atom_id res chain seq x y z
N VAL A 1 1.21 7.22 9.81
CA VAL A 1 2.48 7.99 9.62
C VAL A 1 2.55 8.64 8.23
N THR A 2 2.31 7.90 7.14
CA THR A 2 2.39 8.43 5.76
C THR A 2 1.48 9.63 5.47
N ALA A 3 0.18 9.54 5.78
CA ALA A 3 -0.76 10.64 5.50
C ALA A 3 -0.43 11.94 6.27
N TYR A 4 0.05 11.81 7.50
CA TYR A 4 0.52 12.94 8.29
C TYR A 4 1.77 13.58 7.66
N TYR A 5 2.73 12.78 7.20
CA TYR A 5 3.90 13.28 6.50
C TYR A 5 3.53 14.03 5.22
N ILE A 6 2.62 13.47 4.42
CA ILE A 6 2.16 14.09 3.17
C ILE A 6 1.56 15.48 3.43
N THR A 7 0.67 15.59 4.42
CA THR A 7 0.01 16.86 4.75
C THR A 7 0.95 17.88 5.39
N LYS A 8 1.80 17.45 6.33
CA LYS A 8 2.60 18.39 7.14
C LYS A 8 4.00 18.68 6.60
N ARG A 9 4.54 17.82 5.73
CA ARG A 9 5.89 17.97 5.18
C ARG A 9 5.90 18.22 3.69
N LEU A 10 4.98 17.59 2.96
CA LEU A 10 4.89 17.76 1.50
C LEU A 10 3.84 18.79 1.08
N ASN A 11 3.08 19.34 2.03
CA ASN A 11 2.08 20.39 1.82
C ASN A 11 0.99 20.05 0.79
N TYR A 12 0.58 18.77 0.72
CA TYR A 12 -0.64 18.41 0.00
C TYR A 12 -1.87 18.74 0.86
N ASP A 13 -2.80 19.44 0.25
CA ASP A 13 -4.00 20.04 0.83
C ASP A 13 -5.26 19.22 0.55
N LYS A 14 -5.33 18.51 -0.60
CA LYS A 14 -6.42 17.58 -0.93
C LYS A 14 -5.95 16.12 -0.84
N LEU A 15 -6.64 15.33 -0.03
CA LEU A 15 -6.34 13.91 0.17
C LEU A 15 -7.53 13.01 -0.22
N LYS A 16 -7.21 11.93 -0.92
CA LYS A 16 -8.11 10.81 -1.20
C LYS A 16 -7.43 9.52 -0.76
N PHE A 17 -8.07 8.76 0.13
CA PHE A 17 -7.59 7.48 0.61
C PHE A 17 -8.30 6.35 -0.12
N LEU A 18 -7.51 5.41 -0.62
CA LEU A 18 -8.01 4.14 -1.13
C LEU A 18 -7.79 3.08 -0.06
N PHE A 19 -8.88 2.53 0.47
CA PHE A 19 -8.85 1.42 1.41
C PHE A 19 -9.25 0.13 0.71
N PHE A 20 -8.35 -0.86 0.70
CA PHE A 20 -8.56 -2.11 0.00
C PHE A 20 -9.07 -3.18 0.97
N ASN A 21 -10.26 -3.69 0.72
CA ASN A 21 -10.75 -4.92 1.31
C ASN A 21 -10.41 -6.08 0.36
N TYR A 22 -9.44 -6.90 0.77
CA TYR A 22 -9.02 -8.09 0.05
C TYR A 22 -9.22 -9.35 0.89
N ASN A 23 -10.24 -9.35 1.76
CA ASN A 23 -10.50 -10.40 2.76
C ASN A 23 -9.31 -10.62 3.71
N GLN A 24 -8.67 -9.53 4.16
CA GLN A 24 -7.66 -9.61 5.20
C GLN A 24 -8.28 -9.83 6.59
N ARG A 25 -7.60 -10.58 7.45
CA ARG A 25 -8.05 -10.84 8.84
C ARG A 25 -8.24 -9.56 9.65
N SER A 26 -7.37 -8.58 9.42
CA SER A 26 -7.35 -7.26 10.08
C SER A 26 -8.34 -6.26 9.52
N LEU A 27 -9.28 -6.67 8.66
CA LEU A 27 -10.17 -5.77 7.91
C LEU A 27 -10.88 -4.77 8.82
N LYS A 28 -11.43 -5.26 9.95
CA LYS A 28 -12.20 -4.45 10.88
C LYS A 28 -11.35 -3.39 11.57
N GLU A 29 -10.18 -3.78 12.08
CA GLU A 29 -9.26 -2.89 12.79
C GLU A 29 -8.66 -1.84 11.83
N GLU A 30 -8.30 -2.26 10.61
CA GLU A 30 -7.78 -1.36 9.58
C GLU A 30 -8.85 -0.38 9.11
N GLU A 31 -10.09 -0.84 8.92
CA GLU A 31 -11.21 0.00 8.50
C GLU A 31 -11.53 1.08 9.55
N VAL A 32 -11.53 0.72 10.83
CA VAL A 32 -11.70 1.68 11.93
C VAL A 32 -10.58 2.70 11.92
N SER A 33 -9.33 2.26 11.73
CA SER A 33 -8.15 3.11 11.76
C SER A 33 -8.11 4.09 10.58
N VAL A 34 -8.36 3.62 9.36
CA VAL A 34 -8.37 4.47 8.16
C VAL A 34 -9.53 5.44 8.18
N THR A 35 -10.70 5.03 8.68
CA THR A 35 -11.88 5.90 8.80
C THR A 35 -11.62 7.04 9.77
N LYS A 36 -11.04 6.75 10.94
CA LYS A 36 -10.64 7.79 11.91
C LYS A 36 -9.61 8.74 11.31
N THR A 37 -8.60 8.19 10.64
CA THR A 37 -7.53 8.99 10.02
C THR A 37 -8.06 9.91 8.91
N ALA A 38 -8.93 9.39 8.04
CA ALA A 38 -9.55 10.17 6.96
C ALA A 38 -10.36 11.34 7.53
N ARG A 39 -11.14 11.10 8.59
CA ARG A 39 -11.90 12.17 9.28
C ARG A 39 -10.99 13.24 9.87
N ILE A 40 -9.94 12.86 10.58
CA ILE A 40 -8.99 13.80 11.21
C ILE A 40 -8.31 14.68 10.16
N LEU A 41 -7.99 14.11 8.99
CA LEU A 41 -7.28 14.80 7.91
C LEU A 41 -8.22 15.41 6.85
N ASN A 42 -9.53 15.38 7.08
CA ASN A 42 -10.55 15.81 6.12
C ASN A 42 -10.34 15.21 4.71
N ALA A 43 -9.94 13.95 4.65
CA ALA A 43 -9.67 13.22 3.41
C ALA A 43 -10.91 12.46 2.94
N GLU A 44 -11.13 12.41 1.62
CA GLU A 44 -12.11 11.50 1.03
C GLU A 44 -11.65 10.05 1.24
N LEU A 45 -12.55 9.16 1.70
CA LEU A 45 -12.25 7.74 1.85
C LEU A 45 -13.04 6.91 0.85
N LYS A 46 -12.34 6.24 -0.06
CA LYS A 46 -12.91 5.28 -1.01
C LYS A 46 -12.54 3.86 -0.59
N LYS A 47 -13.55 3.02 -0.38
CA LYS A 47 -13.38 1.58 -0.16
C LYS A 47 -13.36 0.86 -1.51
N VAL A 48 -12.39 -0.03 -1.69
CA VAL A 48 -12.19 -0.85 -2.90
C VAL A 48 -12.25 -2.32 -2.49
N ASN A 49 -13.29 -3.02 -2.92
CA ASN A 49 -13.48 -4.43 -2.60
C ASN A 49 -12.88 -5.31 -3.71
N ILE A 50 -11.89 -6.12 -3.35
CA ILE A 50 -11.18 -7.08 -4.20
C ILE A 50 -11.03 -8.44 -3.47
N PRO A 51 -12.14 -9.05 -3.01
CA PRO A 51 -12.12 -10.27 -2.19
C PRO A 51 -11.42 -11.45 -2.88
N TRP A 52 -11.47 -11.50 -4.22
CA TRP A 52 -10.79 -12.49 -5.05
C TRP A 52 -9.29 -12.59 -4.75
N LEU A 53 -8.64 -11.48 -4.37
CA LEU A 53 -7.22 -11.48 -4.06
C LEU A 53 -6.91 -12.27 -2.78
N GLY A 54 -7.79 -12.21 -1.79
CA GLY A 54 -7.69 -13.01 -0.57
C GLY A 54 -8.10 -14.47 -0.77
N GLU A 55 -8.99 -14.73 -1.72
CA GLU A 55 -9.42 -16.10 -2.06
C GLU A 55 -8.25 -16.91 -2.62
N ILE A 56 -7.49 -16.35 -3.57
CA ILE A 56 -6.32 -17.00 -4.20
C ILE A 56 -5.06 -17.00 -3.32
N SER A 57 -5.05 -16.18 -2.27
CA SER A 57 -3.90 -16.06 -1.36
C SER A 57 -3.80 -17.28 -0.45
N THR A 58 -2.59 -17.80 -0.23
CA THR A 58 -2.32 -18.82 0.80
C THR A 58 -1.83 -18.23 2.13
N ALA A 59 -1.68 -16.90 2.18
CA ALA A 59 -1.08 -16.18 3.28
C ALA A 59 -1.91 -16.27 4.57
N VAL A 60 -1.22 -16.22 5.71
CA VAL A 60 -1.83 -16.14 7.04
C VAL A 60 -2.66 -14.87 7.24
N LEU A 61 -2.49 -13.87 6.35
CA LEU A 61 -3.29 -12.65 6.32
C LEU A 61 -4.72 -12.88 5.83
N ASN A 62 -4.99 -13.96 5.11
CA ASN A 62 -6.30 -14.25 4.50
C ASN A 62 -6.91 -15.57 4.98
N LYS A 63 -6.09 -16.47 5.52
CA LYS A 63 -6.52 -17.78 5.97
C LYS A 63 -6.49 -17.86 7.49
N ASP A 64 -7.44 -18.60 8.04
CA ASP A 64 -7.48 -18.92 9.46
C ASP A 64 -6.45 -20.01 9.77
N LYS A 65 -5.18 -19.60 9.76
CA LYS A 65 -4.02 -20.42 10.11
C LYS A 65 -3.40 -19.83 11.37
N GLU A 66 -2.74 -20.70 12.14
CA GLU A 66 -1.90 -20.27 13.25
C GLU A 66 -0.87 -19.25 12.76
N ILE A 67 -0.75 -18.17 13.52
CA ILE A 67 0.23 -17.13 13.24
C ILE A 67 1.57 -17.69 13.72
N PRO A 68 2.59 -17.85 12.83
CA PRO A 68 3.88 -18.37 13.25
C PRO A 68 4.47 -17.46 14.34
N GLU A 69 4.91 -18.06 15.46
CA GLU A 69 5.63 -17.30 16.48
C GLU A 69 6.92 -16.73 15.87
N THR A 70 7.10 -15.42 15.99
CA THR A 70 8.35 -14.78 15.57
C THR A 70 9.37 -14.92 16.69
N THR A 71 10.41 -15.72 16.46
CA THR A 71 11.49 -15.90 17.43
C THR A 71 12.52 -14.76 17.34
N LYS A 72 13.36 -14.57 18.37
CA LYS A 72 14.48 -13.62 18.28
C LYS A 72 15.45 -13.95 17.14
N LYS A 73 15.63 -15.23 16.85
CA LYS A 73 16.49 -15.72 15.78
C LYS A 73 15.96 -15.30 14.41
N ASP A 74 14.64 -15.31 14.24
CA ASP A 74 13.98 -14.87 13.00
C ASP A 74 14.23 -13.38 12.67
N LEU A 75 14.51 -12.56 13.70
CA LEU A 75 14.82 -11.14 13.53
C LEU A 75 16.27 -10.90 13.09
N GLU A 76 17.15 -11.89 13.32
CA GLU A 76 18.58 -11.82 13.02
C GLU A 76 18.93 -12.47 11.68
N GLU A 77 18.13 -13.46 11.22
CA GLU A 77 18.32 -14.19 9.97
C GLU A 77 17.91 -13.39 8.72
N GLU A 78 18.84 -13.19 7.78
CA GLU A 78 18.59 -12.50 6.49
C GLU A 78 17.73 -13.32 5.51
N ASN A 79 17.50 -14.61 5.77
CA ASN A 79 16.84 -15.55 4.87
C ASN A 79 15.50 -16.10 5.41
N LYS A 80 14.78 -15.32 6.22
CA LYS A 80 13.45 -15.75 6.71
C LYS A 80 12.50 -15.97 5.54
N ASP A 81 11.78 -17.10 5.56
CA ASP A 81 10.73 -17.37 4.58
C ASP A 81 9.54 -16.40 4.80
N LEU A 82 9.38 -15.46 3.85
CA LEU A 82 8.27 -14.49 3.84
C LEU A 82 7.01 -15.05 3.19
N MET A 83 7.07 -16.24 2.58
CA MET A 83 5.94 -16.82 1.83
C MET A 83 4.66 -16.98 2.66
N PRO A 84 4.69 -17.31 3.97
CA PRO A 84 3.47 -17.35 4.78
C PRO A 84 2.72 -16.01 4.85
N TRP A 85 3.41 -14.90 4.62
CA TRP A 85 2.85 -13.54 4.69
C TRP A 85 2.59 -12.95 3.29
N TRP A 86 2.98 -13.66 2.23
CA TRP A 86 2.95 -13.15 0.87
C TRP A 86 1.56 -13.30 0.23
N VAL A 87 0.92 -12.16 -0.01
CA VAL A 87 -0.29 -12.08 -0.83
C VAL A 87 0.13 -11.79 -2.27
N PRO A 88 -0.22 -12.64 -3.25
CA PRO A 88 0.28 -12.51 -4.62
C PRO A 88 0.03 -11.13 -5.22
N CYS A 89 1.10 -10.43 -5.62
CA CYS A 89 1.04 -9.14 -6.31
C CYS A 89 0.23 -8.05 -5.58
N ARG A 90 0.06 -8.13 -4.25
CA ARG A 90 -0.82 -7.24 -3.49
C ARG A 90 -0.53 -5.76 -3.73
N ASN A 91 0.72 -5.33 -3.57
CA ASN A 91 1.05 -3.91 -3.72
C ASN A 91 0.91 -3.46 -5.18
N SER A 92 1.16 -4.34 -6.15
CA SER A 92 0.91 -4.05 -7.57
C SER A 92 -0.58 -3.83 -7.84
N VAL A 93 -1.45 -4.73 -7.37
CA VAL A 93 -2.91 -4.60 -7.52
C VAL A 93 -3.39 -3.27 -6.91
N PHE A 94 -2.89 -2.90 -5.73
CA PHE A 94 -3.24 -1.64 -5.08
C PHE A 94 -2.81 -0.43 -5.92
N LEU A 95 -1.56 -0.42 -6.38
CA LEU A 95 -1.02 0.70 -7.16
C LEU A 95 -1.69 0.83 -8.54
N ILE A 96 -2.02 -0.26 -9.20
CA ILE A 96 -2.75 -0.24 -10.47
C ILE A 96 -4.17 0.31 -10.28
N ASN A 97 -4.87 -0.08 -9.22
CA ASN A 97 -6.15 0.53 -8.86
C ASN A 97 -5.98 2.03 -8.60
N ALA A 98 -4.96 2.43 -7.83
CA ALA A 98 -4.69 3.84 -7.56
C ALA A 98 -4.40 4.65 -8.83
N LEU A 99 -3.64 4.08 -9.78
CA LEU A 99 -3.41 4.66 -11.10
C LEU A 99 -4.71 4.86 -11.87
N ALA A 100 -5.57 3.84 -11.95
CA ALA A 100 -6.85 3.93 -12.62
C ALA A 100 -7.76 5.01 -12.00
N TYR A 101 -7.78 5.14 -10.67
CA TYR A 101 -8.50 6.21 -9.98
C TYR A 101 -7.91 7.58 -10.34
N ALA A 102 -6.59 7.76 -10.24
CA ALA A 102 -5.93 9.03 -10.54
C ALA A 102 -6.15 9.47 -12.00
N GLU A 103 -6.10 8.52 -12.94
CA GLU A 103 -6.38 8.79 -14.34
C GLU A 103 -7.85 9.13 -14.59
N SER A 104 -8.78 8.42 -13.93
CA SER A 104 -10.21 8.73 -14.04
C SER A 104 -10.52 10.15 -13.57
N GLU A 105 -9.94 10.59 -12.45
CA GLU A 105 -10.06 11.98 -11.98
C GLU A 105 -9.50 12.96 -13.01
N PHE A 106 -8.29 12.69 -13.53
CA PHE A 106 -7.69 13.56 -14.53
C PHE A 106 -8.53 13.66 -15.82
N ILE A 107 -9.13 12.55 -16.28
CA ILE A 107 -10.02 12.57 -17.45
C ILE A 107 -11.26 13.42 -17.18
N LYS A 108 -11.88 13.28 -16.00
CA LYS A 108 -13.14 13.93 -15.63
C LYS A 108 -13.00 15.42 -15.33
N SER A 109 -12.00 15.80 -14.54
CA SER A 109 -11.89 17.14 -13.95
C SER A 109 -10.58 17.86 -14.29
N LYS A 110 -9.64 17.19 -14.98
CA LYS A 110 -8.26 17.66 -15.19
C LYS A 110 -7.46 17.84 -13.90
N GLU A 111 -7.99 17.42 -12.76
CA GLU A 111 -7.24 17.36 -11.50
C GLU A 111 -6.23 16.21 -11.55
N LYS A 112 -4.99 16.52 -11.19
CA LYS A 112 -3.90 15.54 -11.16
C LYS A 112 -3.62 15.12 -9.73
N TYR A 113 -3.53 13.81 -9.52
CA TYR A 113 -3.18 13.23 -8.23
C TYR A 113 -1.83 12.54 -8.29
N ASP A 114 -0.99 12.81 -7.29
CA ASP A 114 0.15 11.98 -6.99
C ASP A 114 -0.27 10.81 -6.11
N ILE A 115 0.33 9.65 -6.35
CA ILE A 115 -0.01 8.41 -5.67
C ILE A 115 1.04 8.14 -4.61
N PHE A 116 0.59 7.86 -3.39
CA PHE A 116 1.46 7.55 -2.27
C PHE A 116 1.14 6.17 -1.71
N ILE A 117 2.20 5.40 -1.42
CA ILE A 117 2.08 4.11 -0.73
C ILE A 117 3.02 4.07 0.48
N GLY A 118 2.49 3.65 1.62
CA GLY A 118 3.21 3.55 2.90
C GLY A 118 3.94 2.22 3.03
N LEU A 119 4.94 1.98 2.19
CA LEU A 119 5.74 0.74 2.24
C LEU A 119 6.85 0.86 3.29
N ILE A 120 6.82 -0.01 4.30
CA ILE A 120 7.91 -0.16 5.25
C ILE A 120 8.94 -1.11 4.63
N ASN A 121 10.21 -0.69 4.63
CA ASN A 121 11.33 -1.60 4.38
C ASN A 121 11.89 -1.99 5.74
N GLU A 122 11.64 -3.22 6.19
CA GLU A 122 12.06 -3.74 7.51
C GLU A 122 13.55 -4.11 7.58
N GLY A 123 14.35 -3.73 6.58
CA GLY A 123 15.80 -3.85 6.62
C GLY A 123 16.29 -5.16 6.02
N ARG A 124 16.69 -6.12 6.87
CA ARG A 124 17.44 -7.33 6.47
C ARG A 124 16.64 -8.30 5.60
N VAL A 125 15.33 -8.42 5.85
CA VAL A 125 14.42 -9.25 5.08
C VAL A 125 13.36 -8.33 4.47
N HIS A 126 13.26 -8.28 3.14
CA HIS A 126 12.30 -7.40 2.46
C HIS A 126 11.52 -8.12 1.37
N MET A 127 10.23 -7.84 1.32
CA MET A 127 9.34 -8.25 0.25
C MET A 127 9.72 -7.52 -1.04
N LYS A 128 9.77 -8.23 -2.17
CA LYS A 128 10.18 -7.67 -3.47
C LYS A 128 9.32 -6.48 -3.91
N ASP A 129 8.04 -6.47 -3.52
CA ASP A 129 7.09 -5.41 -3.84
C ASP A 129 7.11 -4.23 -2.83
N THR A 130 8.17 -4.16 -2.00
CA THR A 130 8.39 -3.06 -1.05
C THR A 130 9.63 -2.24 -1.39
N THR A 131 10.39 -2.56 -2.43
CA THR A 131 11.68 -1.91 -2.73
C THR A 131 11.53 -0.61 -3.52
N LYS A 132 12.64 0.09 -3.79
CA LYS A 132 12.63 1.30 -4.64
C LYS A 132 12.44 0.92 -6.10
N GLU A 133 13.13 -0.13 -6.52
CA GLU A 133 13.13 -0.70 -7.87
C GLU A 133 11.71 -1.14 -8.27
N PHE A 134 10.94 -1.69 -7.32
CA PHE A 134 9.53 -1.98 -7.53
C PHE A 134 8.72 -0.72 -7.88
N VAL A 135 8.86 0.35 -7.09
CA VAL A 135 8.13 1.61 -7.34
C VAL A 135 8.56 2.26 -8.65
N GLU A 136 9.85 2.20 -8.99
CA GLU A 136 10.37 2.64 -10.30
C GLU A 136 9.76 1.84 -11.45
N SER A 137 9.64 0.52 -11.29
CA SER A 137 9.00 -0.36 -12.28
C SER A 137 7.54 0.01 -12.52
N ILE A 138 6.76 0.32 -11.48
CA ILE A 138 5.37 0.79 -11.65
C ILE A 138 5.32 2.20 -12.26
N ASN A 139 6.24 3.10 -11.89
CA ASN A 139 6.36 4.43 -12.53
C ASN A 139 6.73 4.36 -14.02
N ASN A 140 7.42 3.29 -14.44
CA ASN A 140 7.65 3.04 -15.87
C ASN A 140 6.43 2.40 -16.54
N LEU A 141 5.78 1.43 -15.89
CA LEU A 141 4.56 0.80 -16.39
C LEU A 141 3.44 1.83 -16.65
N GLN A 142 3.25 2.80 -15.76
CA GLN A 142 2.16 3.78 -15.91
C GLN A 142 2.26 4.62 -17.20
N LYS A 143 3.47 4.79 -17.77
CA LYS A 143 3.68 5.46 -19.07
C LYS A 143 2.99 4.73 -20.23
N HIS A 144 2.78 3.43 -20.08
CA HIS A 144 2.11 2.57 -21.05
C HIS A 144 0.68 2.22 -20.64
N ALA A 145 0.40 2.20 -19.33
CA ALA A 145 -0.90 1.83 -18.79
C ALA A 145 -1.90 2.99 -18.72
N THR A 146 -1.44 4.24 -18.93
CA THR A 146 -2.28 5.44 -18.89
C THR A 146 -2.09 6.26 -20.17
N ASN A 147 -3.13 6.98 -20.61
CA ASN A 147 -3.12 7.76 -21.84
C ASN A 147 -2.17 8.96 -21.78
N ASN A 148 -1.93 9.52 -20.59
CA ASN A 148 -1.10 10.71 -20.40
C ASN A 148 0.17 10.48 -19.57
N GLY A 149 0.46 9.23 -19.16
CA GLY A 149 1.78 8.74 -18.70
C GLY A 149 2.51 9.51 -17.60
N ASN A 150 1.84 10.43 -16.90
CA ASN A 150 2.49 11.47 -16.10
C ASN A 150 2.12 11.41 -14.61
N PHE A 151 1.58 10.28 -14.13
CA PHE A 151 1.29 10.09 -12.70
C PHE A 151 2.56 9.74 -11.93
N LYS A 152 2.77 10.37 -10.78
CA LYS A 152 3.94 10.10 -9.94
C LYS A 152 3.56 9.20 -8.78
N ILE A 153 4.18 8.03 -8.71
CA ILE A 153 4.05 7.12 -7.57
C ILE A 153 5.24 7.35 -6.65
N ASN A 154 4.95 7.70 -5.41
CA ASN A 154 5.92 7.98 -4.36
C ASN A 154 5.82 6.93 -3.25
N LYS A 155 6.97 6.39 -2.86
CA LYS A 155 7.09 5.58 -1.65
C LYS A 155 7.45 6.48 -0.48
N GLN A 156 6.70 6.38 0.63
CA GLN A 156 7.12 6.99 1.89
C GLN A 156 7.88 5.98 2.74
N PHE A 157 9.11 6.32 3.13
CA PHE A 157 9.84 5.57 4.14
C PHE A 157 9.40 6.01 5.54
N THR A 158 8.79 5.11 6.28
CA THR A 158 8.81 5.16 7.74
C THR A 158 10.11 4.50 8.18
N LYS A 159 11.09 5.28 8.68
CA LYS A 159 12.21 4.69 9.43
C LYS A 159 11.58 4.02 10.66
N THR A 160 11.72 2.71 10.80
CA THR A 160 11.54 2.07 12.09
C THR A 160 12.50 2.77 13.07
N CYS A 161 11.97 3.25 14.19
CA CYS A 161 12.80 3.73 15.27
C CYS A 161 13.70 2.57 15.69
N ASN A 162 15.00 2.66 15.40
CA ASN A 162 15.98 1.90 16.16
C ASN A 162 15.84 2.41 17.59
N LYS A 163 15.22 1.59 18.46
CA LYS A 163 15.40 1.70 19.89
C LYS A 163 16.69 0.98 20.28
#